data_AF-A0A6N9UYC1-F1
#
_entry.id   AF-A0A6N9UYC1-F1
#
_cell.length_a   1.000
_cell.length_b   1.000
_cell.length_c   1.000
_cell.angle_alpha   90.00
_cell.angle_beta   90.00
_cell.angle_gamma   90.00
#
_symmetry.space_group_name_H-M   'P 1'
#
loop_
_entity.id
_entity.type
_entity.pdbx_description
1 polymer ?
#
loop_
_entity_poly.entity_id
_entity_poly.type
_entity_poly.pdbx_seq_one_letter_code
_entity_poly.pdbx_strand_id
1 'polypeptide(L)'
;MSESTDPTTGPTAEAPPAPRAPGASPARGPGAGPVTPEAAEAALAATGPGLPFLIGVRHHAPSLAAALPALLDAAAPDVLLVELPAEFQPWLGWLAHEETEAPVALAAVPADRPGAGSAGERGPAFYPFADFSPELVALRWAARNGVPAVACDLPLADRAWVAGGPDTPAHPPAPGAESAPVPGEGHGLSAALRSRLTGRDGDDLWDRLVEAFAPGSPPEALRRAALLTGWALRCEAEARGGVERTDLAR
;
A
#
# COMPACT_ATOMS: atom_id res chain seq x y z
N MET A 1 1.05 -71.09 30.86
CA MET A 1 1.51 -71.41 29.49
C MET A 1 0.66 -70.57 28.54
N SER A 2 1.14 -69.60 27.77
CA SER A 2 2.42 -68.92 27.65
C SER A 2 2.07 -67.60 26.95
N GLU A 3 2.72 -66.51 27.34
CA GLU A 3 2.69 -65.24 26.58
C GLU A 3 3.21 -65.45 25.16
N SER A 4 2.63 -64.74 24.19
CA SER A 4 3.30 -64.39 22.94
C SER A 4 2.74 -63.06 22.44
N THR A 5 3.42 -62.01 22.86
CA THR A 5 3.43 -60.67 22.27
C THR A 5 4.09 -60.74 20.89
N ASP A 6 3.54 -60.05 19.89
CA ASP A 6 4.33 -59.37 18.85
C ASP A 6 3.47 -58.41 18.01
N PRO A 7 4.08 -57.40 17.36
CA PRO A 7 3.63 -56.03 17.49
C PRO A 7 2.88 -55.48 16.27
N THR A 8 1.93 -54.60 16.57
CA THR A 8 1.23 -53.73 15.61
C THR A 8 2.23 -52.92 14.79
N THR A 9 2.30 -53.20 13.48
CA THR A 9 2.98 -52.33 12.51
C THR A 9 2.07 -51.14 12.22
N GLY A 10 2.37 -49.99 12.81
CA GLY A 10 1.67 -48.74 12.51
C GLY A 10 2.00 -48.25 11.08
N PRO A 11 1.07 -47.60 10.37
CA PRO A 11 1.36 -47.03 9.06
C PRO A 11 2.34 -45.86 9.22
N THR A 12 3.40 -45.91 8.43
CA THR A 12 4.41 -44.85 8.33
C THR A 12 3.75 -43.62 7.70
N ALA A 13 3.58 -42.56 8.48
CA ALA A 13 3.08 -41.28 7.97
C ALA A 13 4.13 -40.64 7.06
N GLU A 14 3.82 -40.56 5.78
CA GLU A 14 4.62 -39.85 4.78
C GLU A 14 4.52 -38.34 5.04
N ALA A 15 5.66 -37.69 5.25
CA ALA A 15 5.74 -36.25 5.51
C ALA A 15 5.36 -35.45 4.25
N PRO A 16 4.58 -34.35 4.37
CA PRO A 16 4.21 -33.54 3.22
C PRO A 16 5.45 -32.78 2.68
N PRO A 17 5.55 -32.57 1.35
CA PRO A 17 6.65 -31.81 0.77
C PRO A 17 6.56 -30.33 1.17
N ALA A 18 7.71 -29.75 1.51
CA ALA A 18 7.85 -28.34 1.88
C ALA A 18 7.36 -27.39 0.77
N PRO A 19 6.78 -26.22 1.11
CA PRO A 19 6.31 -25.27 0.12
C PRO A 19 7.48 -24.68 -0.67
N ARG A 20 7.37 -24.72 -2.00
CA ARG A 20 8.28 -24.01 -2.91
C ARG A 20 8.11 -22.51 -2.71
N ALA A 21 9.22 -21.82 -2.45
CA ALA A 21 9.27 -20.37 -2.44
C ALA A 21 8.85 -19.79 -3.80
N PRO A 22 7.98 -18.77 -3.88
CA PRO A 22 7.74 -18.04 -5.11
C PRO A 22 8.90 -17.06 -5.34
N GLY A 23 9.96 -17.55 -5.97
CA GLY A 23 11.01 -16.72 -6.54
C GLY A 23 10.83 -16.66 -8.06
N ALA A 24 10.25 -15.55 -8.55
CA ALA A 24 10.57 -14.95 -9.86
C ALA A 24 9.67 -13.73 -10.09
N SER A 25 10.23 -12.52 -9.96
CA SER A 25 9.67 -11.35 -10.61
C SER A 25 9.61 -11.61 -12.12
N PRO A 26 8.50 -11.33 -12.81
CA PRO A 26 8.47 -11.44 -14.26
C PRO A 26 9.45 -10.42 -14.84
N ALA A 27 10.53 -10.93 -15.44
CA ALA A 27 11.46 -10.12 -16.21
C ALA A 27 10.68 -9.46 -17.36
N ARG A 28 10.67 -8.12 -17.37
CA ARG A 28 10.09 -7.30 -18.44
C ARG A 28 10.81 -7.66 -19.75
N GLY A 29 10.09 -8.26 -20.69
CA GLY A 29 10.65 -8.62 -22.00
C GLY A 29 11.16 -7.39 -22.76
N PRO A 30 12.22 -7.51 -23.57
CA PRO A 30 12.77 -6.38 -24.31
C PRO A 30 11.86 -6.11 -25.52
N GLY A 31 11.00 -5.08 -25.44
CA GLY A 31 10.16 -4.70 -26.58
C GLY A 31 8.94 -3.82 -26.29
N ALA A 32 8.59 -3.55 -25.03
CA ALA A 32 7.52 -2.60 -24.73
C ALA A 32 8.05 -1.16 -24.92
N GLY A 33 7.48 -0.41 -25.86
CA GLY A 33 7.70 1.03 -25.97
C GLY A 33 7.29 1.78 -24.68
N PRO A 34 7.53 3.10 -24.59
CA PRO A 34 7.14 3.85 -23.39
C PRO A 34 5.64 3.69 -23.15
N VAL A 35 5.28 3.23 -21.96
CA VAL A 35 3.87 3.07 -21.55
C VAL A 35 3.27 4.47 -21.42
N THR A 36 2.21 4.77 -22.15
CA THR A 36 1.52 6.05 -22.00
C THR A 36 0.72 6.08 -20.68
N PRO A 37 0.51 7.25 -20.08
CA PRO A 37 -0.30 7.37 -18.86
C PRO A 37 -1.69 6.75 -18.99
N GLU A 38 -2.33 6.93 -20.15
CA GLU A 38 -3.67 6.41 -20.42
C GLU A 38 -3.67 4.88 -20.50
N ALA A 39 -2.63 4.28 -21.11
CA ALA A 39 -2.49 2.83 -21.18
C ALA A 39 -2.17 2.22 -19.80
N ALA A 40 -1.36 2.90 -18.99
CA ALA A 40 -1.07 2.46 -17.62
C ALA A 40 -2.30 2.54 -16.71
N GLU A 41 -3.03 3.66 -16.75
CA GLU A 41 -4.27 3.82 -16.01
C GLU A 41 -5.30 2.77 -16.45
N ALA A 42 -5.48 2.56 -17.75
CA ALA A 42 -6.39 1.54 -18.25
C ALA A 42 -6.02 0.12 -17.77
N ALA A 43 -4.73 -0.19 -17.70
CA ALA A 43 -4.25 -1.47 -17.18
C ALA A 43 -4.51 -1.61 -15.66
N LEU A 44 -4.28 -0.55 -14.87
CA LEU A 44 -4.52 -0.54 -13.42
C LEU A 44 -6.02 -0.56 -13.08
N ALA A 45 -6.84 0.11 -13.89
CA ALA A 45 -8.28 0.19 -13.73
C ALA A 45 -9.01 -1.03 -14.31
N ALA A 46 -8.30 -1.94 -14.99
CA ALA A 46 -8.88 -3.13 -15.58
C ALA A 46 -9.57 -3.99 -14.50
N THR A 47 -10.72 -4.53 -14.84
CA THR A 47 -11.51 -5.41 -13.99
C THR A 47 -11.77 -6.72 -14.72
N GLY A 48 -11.84 -7.82 -13.97
CA GLY A 48 -12.10 -9.13 -14.54
C GLY A 48 -11.83 -10.27 -13.56
N PRO A 49 -12.17 -11.51 -13.92
CA PRO A 49 -11.94 -12.68 -13.07
C PRO A 49 -10.46 -12.82 -12.70
N GLY A 50 -10.18 -12.91 -11.39
CA GLY A 50 -8.82 -13.04 -10.87
C GLY A 50 -7.99 -11.74 -10.84
N LEU A 51 -8.58 -10.59 -11.21
CA LEU A 51 -7.94 -9.28 -11.07
C LEU A 51 -8.48 -8.54 -9.84
N PRO A 52 -7.62 -7.92 -9.04
CA PRO A 52 -8.06 -7.10 -7.92
C PRO A 52 -8.74 -5.81 -8.42
N PHE A 53 -9.81 -5.40 -7.75
CA PHE A 53 -10.44 -4.10 -7.98
C PHE A 53 -9.68 -3.00 -7.22
N LEU A 54 -8.66 -2.41 -7.85
CA LEU A 54 -7.76 -1.45 -7.19
C LEU A 54 -8.36 -0.06 -7.01
N ILE A 55 -8.39 0.44 -5.77
CA ILE A 55 -8.75 1.81 -5.46
C ILE A 55 -7.53 2.48 -4.82
N GLY A 56 -6.87 3.38 -5.55
CA GLY A 56 -5.77 4.18 -4.99
C GLY A 56 -6.32 5.18 -3.98
N VAL A 57 -5.68 5.32 -2.82
CA VAL A 57 -6.15 6.19 -1.73
C VAL A 57 -5.06 7.12 -1.24
N ARG A 58 -5.49 8.22 -0.60
CA ARG A 58 -4.72 8.96 0.39
C ARG A 58 -5.45 8.76 1.73
N HIS A 59 -4.71 8.59 2.82
CA HIS A 59 -5.29 8.31 4.17
C HIS A 59 -6.35 9.32 4.64
N HIS A 60 -6.33 10.52 4.04
CA HIS A 60 -7.35 11.56 4.20
C HIS A 60 -7.74 12.09 2.82
N ALA A 61 -8.80 11.54 2.25
CA ALA A 61 -9.30 11.89 0.91
C ALA A 61 -10.82 12.05 0.94
N PRO A 62 -11.36 13.24 1.31
CA PRO A 62 -12.79 13.45 1.47
C PRO A 62 -13.61 13.06 0.25
N SER A 63 -13.15 13.41 -0.96
CA SER A 63 -13.87 13.10 -2.20
C SER A 63 -13.93 11.60 -2.48
N LEU A 64 -12.81 10.90 -2.29
CA LEU A 64 -12.76 9.46 -2.52
C LEU A 64 -13.52 8.71 -1.43
N ALA A 65 -13.40 9.11 -0.16
CA ALA A 65 -14.15 8.55 0.95
C ALA A 65 -15.67 8.64 0.70
N ALA A 66 -16.16 9.76 0.17
CA ALA A 66 -17.57 9.91 -0.20
C ALA A 66 -17.99 9.01 -1.38
N ALA A 67 -17.12 8.79 -2.36
CA ALA A 67 -17.38 7.94 -3.52
C ALA A 67 -17.22 6.43 -3.25
N LEU A 68 -16.50 6.07 -2.18
CA LEU A 68 -16.06 4.71 -1.91
C LEU A 68 -17.19 3.70 -1.74
N PRO A 69 -18.29 4.00 -1.02
CA PRO A 69 -19.41 3.06 -0.91
C PRO A 69 -19.98 2.67 -2.28
N ALA A 70 -20.17 3.64 -3.17
CA ALA A 70 -20.68 3.37 -4.52
C ALA A 70 -19.69 2.56 -5.37
N LEU A 71 -18.38 2.78 -5.21
CA LEU A 71 -17.35 1.97 -5.86
C LEU A 71 -17.37 0.52 -5.38
N LEU A 72 -17.50 0.31 -4.07
CA LEU A 72 -17.54 -1.02 -3.46
C LEU A 72 -18.85 -1.76 -3.80
N ASP A 73 -19.99 -1.06 -3.79
CA ASP A 73 -21.28 -1.61 -4.22
C ASP A 73 -21.24 -2.08 -5.67
N ALA A 74 -20.62 -1.29 -6.57
CA ALA A 74 -20.48 -1.64 -7.98
C ALA A 74 -19.49 -2.80 -8.20
N ALA A 75 -18.43 -2.86 -7.40
CA ALA A 75 -17.42 -3.91 -7.50
C ALA A 75 -17.87 -5.25 -6.92
N ALA A 76 -18.76 -5.22 -5.91
CA ALA A 76 -19.26 -6.38 -5.18
C ALA A 76 -18.15 -7.38 -4.79
N PRO A 77 -17.10 -6.94 -4.04
CA PRO A 77 -15.97 -7.80 -3.71
C PRO A 77 -16.35 -8.92 -2.73
N ASP A 78 -15.81 -10.12 -2.95
CA ASP A 78 -15.91 -11.23 -2.01
C ASP A 78 -15.06 -11.01 -0.74
N VAL A 79 -13.96 -10.24 -0.87
CA VAL A 79 -13.03 -9.90 0.21
C VAL A 79 -12.52 -8.48 -0.01
N LEU A 80 -12.46 -7.68 1.06
CA LEU A 80 -11.84 -6.36 1.06
C LEU A 80 -10.41 -6.46 1.62
N LEU A 81 -9.43 -6.05 0.81
CA LEU A 81 -8.05 -5.84 1.28
C LEU A 81 -7.86 -4.35 1.59
N VAL A 82 -7.33 -4.04 2.78
CA VAL A 82 -7.07 -2.66 3.23
C VAL A 82 -5.60 -2.54 3.60
N GLU A 83 -4.94 -1.49 3.11
CA GLU A 83 -3.54 -1.16 3.43
C GLU A 83 -3.45 -0.69 4.88
N LEU A 84 -3.32 -1.66 5.78
CA LEU A 84 -3.05 -1.48 7.20
C LEU A 84 -2.10 -2.60 7.65
N PRO A 85 -1.19 -2.32 8.60
CA PRO A 85 -0.28 -3.34 9.10
C PRO A 85 -0.99 -4.59 9.60
N ALA A 86 -0.37 -5.75 9.39
CA ALA A 86 -0.94 -7.05 9.75
C ALA A 86 -1.34 -7.15 11.23
N GLU A 87 -0.61 -6.48 12.13
CA GLU A 87 -0.92 -6.40 13.56
C GLU A 87 -2.28 -5.74 13.87
N PHE A 88 -2.84 -4.97 12.93
CA PHE A 88 -4.16 -4.34 13.08
C PHE A 88 -5.32 -5.24 12.70
N GLN A 89 -5.08 -6.44 12.15
CA GLN A 89 -6.12 -7.40 11.80
C GLN A 89 -7.16 -7.64 12.93
N PRO A 90 -6.77 -7.85 14.21
CA PRO A 90 -7.74 -8.06 15.30
C PRO A 90 -8.56 -6.80 15.65
N TRP A 91 -8.11 -5.62 15.22
CA TRP A 91 -8.72 -4.33 15.54
C TRP A 91 -9.69 -3.83 14.47
N LEU A 92 -9.66 -4.41 13.26
CA LEU A 92 -10.51 -3.97 12.15
C LEU A 92 -12.01 -4.00 12.50
N GLY A 93 -12.45 -5.05 13.21
CA GLY A 93 -13.85 -5.16 13.66
C GLY A 93 -14.26 -4.07 14.64
N TRP A 94 -13.35 -3.65 15.53
CA TRP A 94 -13.60 -2.54 16.47
C TRP A 94 -13.61 -1.20 15.75
N LEU A 95 -12.67 -0.96 14.82
CA LEU A 95 -12.68 0.25 13.98
C LEU A 95 -13.98 0.39 13.17
N ALA A 96 -14.49 -0.73 12.64
CA ALA A 96 -15.72 -0.74 11.87
C ALA A 96 -17.01 -0.70 12.71
N HIS A 97 -16.90 -0.86 14.03
CA HIS A 97 -18.06 -0.96 14.92
C HIS A 97 -18.88 0.34 14.91
N GLU A 98 -20.21 0.22 14.98
CA GLU A 98 -21.12 1.37 14.89
C GLU A 98 -20.99 2.35 16.06
N GLU A 99 -20.59 1.87 17.23
CA GLU A 99 -20.31 2.69 18.42
C GLU A 99 -18.91 3.35 18.39
N THR A 100 -18.06 3.01 17.43
CA THR A 100 -16.75 3.65 17.29
C THR A 100 -16.89 4.97 16.54
N GLU A 101 -16.83 6.07 17.30
CA GLU A 101 -16.92 7.43 16.77
C GLU A 101 -15.55 7.92 16.26
N ALA A 102 -15.54 8.53 15.08
CA ALA A 102 -14.36 9.18 14.54
C ALA A 102 -14.30 10.66 15.01
N PRO A 103 -13.12 11.27 15.18
CA PRO A 103 -11.81 10.72 14.90
C PRO A 103 -11.32 9.73 15.97
N VAL A 104 -10.71 8.63 15.52
CA VAL A 104 -10.12 7.58 16.37
C VAL A 104 -8.74 7.23 15.83
N ALA A 105 -7.83 6.75 16.67
CA ALA A 105 -6.51 6.30 16.22
C ALA A 105 -6.12 4.96 16.83
N LEU A 106 -5.45 4.13 16.03
CA LEU A 106 -4.69 2.99 16.55
C LEU A 106 -3.27 3.42 16.86
N ALA A 107 -2.74 2.98 18.00
CA ALA A 107 -1.37 3.21 18.40
C ALA A 107 -0.57 1.90 18.34
N ALA A 108 0.46 1.89 17.51
CA ALA A 108 1.45 0.82 17.46
C ALA A 108 2.60 1.16 18.40
N VAL A 109 2.74 0.38 19.48
CA VAL A 109 3.81 0.56 20.48
C VAL A 109 4.75 -0.64 20.41
N PRO A 110 6.06 -0.44 20.17
CA PRO A 110 7.04 -1.53 20.21
C PRO A 110 7.04 -2.23 21.58
N ALA A 111 7.18 -3.56 21.57
CA ALA A 111 7.12 -4.39 22.78
C ALA A 111 8.32 -4.21 23.74
N ASP A 112 9.44 -3.63 23.29
CA ASP A 112 10.67 -3.51 24.06
C ASP A 112 10.82 -2.16 24.80
N ARG A 113 10.09 -2.09 25.91
CA ARG A 113 10.31 -1.48 27.25
C ARG A 113 10.82 -0.03 27.51
N PRO A 114 10.42 0.54 28.68
CA PRO A 114 10.85 1.85 29.14
C PRO A 114 12.29 1.82 29.68
N GLY A 115 13.13 2.70 29.12
CA GLY A 115 14.38 3.15 29.71
C GLY A 115 15.64 2.64 29.03
N ALA A 116 16.09 3.31 27.97
CA ALA A 116 17.49 3.73 27.86
C ALA A 116 17.58 4.94 26.92
N GLY A 117 18.03 6.08 27.45
CA GLY A 117 18.41 7.21 26.63
C GLY A 117 19.48 6.83 25.59
N SER A 118 19.59 7.71 24.59
CA SER A 118 20.51 7.75 23.43
C SER A 118 20.01 7.08 22.13
N ALA A 119 19.57 7.96 21.21
CA ALA A 119 19.51 7.82 19.75
C ALA A 119 19.18 6.40 19.20
N GLY A 120 17.90 6.03 19.15
CA GLY A 120 17.48 4.84 18.42
C GLY A 120 16.11 4.24 18.76
N GLU A 121 15.48 4.65 19.87
CA GLU A 121 14.14 4.14 20.23
C GLU A 121 13.06 4.70 19.29
N ARG A 122 12.33 3.83 18.60
CA ARG A 122 11.14 4.21 17.83
C ARG A 122 10.01 4.50 18.81
N GLY A 123 9.57 5.76 18.83
CA GLY A 123 8.35 6.15 19.54
C GLY A 123 7.11 5.44 18.98
N PRO A 124 5.97 5.51 19.68
CA PRO A 124 4.72 4.94 19.18
C PRO A 124 4.35 5.54 17.83
N ALA A 125 3.88 4.71 16.90
CA ALA A 125 3.31 5.15 15.63
C ALA A 125 1.80 5.22 15.75
N PHE A 126 1.22 6.34 15.31
CA PHE A 126 -0.23 6.57 15.37
C PHE A 126 -0.83 6.53 13.97
N TYR A 127 -1.94 5.81 13.85
CA TYR A 127 -2.72 5.66 12.62
C TYR A 127 -4.08 6.31 12.86
N PRO A 128 -4.25 7.61 12.52
CA PRO A 128 -5.50 8.32 12.73
C PRO A 128 -6.51 7.99 11.63
N PHE A 129 -7.76 7.86 12.04
CA PHE A 129 -8.91 7.62 11.18
C PHE A 129 -9.96 8.69 11.42
N ALA A 130 -10.47 9.28 10.34
CA ALA A 130 -11.58 10.22 10.36
C ALA A 130 -12.71 9.71 9.44
N ASP A 131 -13.88 10.33 9.47
CA ASP A 131 -14.98 9.98 8.57
C ASP A 131 -14.64 10.17 7.09
N PHE A 132 -13.58 10.94 6.80
CA PHE A 132 -13.01 11.13 5.46
C PHE A 132 -11.75 10.27 5.19
N SER A 133 -11.48 9.27 6.03
CA SER A 133 -10.46 8.25 5.75
C SER A 133 -11.06 7.12 4.92
N PRO A 134 -10.60 6.91 3.67
CA PRO A 134 -11.11 5.83 2.82
C PRO A 134 -11.04 4.46 3.49
N GLU A 135 -10.00 4.19 4.28
CA GLU A 135 -9.83 2.94 5.02
C GLU A 135 -10.95 2.72 6.03
N LEU A 136 -11.29 3.74 6.84
CA LEU A 136 -12.38 3.64 7.81
C LEU A 136 -13.74 3.48 7.12
N VAL A 137 -13.96 4.20 6.01
CA VAL A 137 -15.18 4.06 5.21
C VAL A 137 -15.30 2.65 4.63
N ALA A 138 -14.21 2.10 4.09
CA ALA A 138 -14.18 0.76 3.52
C ALA A 138 -14.48 -0.31 4.58
N LEU A 139 -13.85 -0.20 5.75
CA LEU A 139 -14.09 -1.12 6.87
C LEU A 139 -15.54 -1.08 7.36
N ARG A 140 -16.11 0.11 7.54
CA ARG A 140 -17.53 0.26 7.91
C ARG A 140 -18.48 -0.24 6.83
N TRP A 141 -18.16 -0.03 5.55
CA TRP A 141 -18.93 -0.60 4.44
C TRP A 141 -18.89 -2.13 4.45
N ALA A 142 -17.70 -2.72 4.63
CA ALA A 142 -17.52 -4.16 4.65
C ALA A 142 -18.30 -4.80 5.81
N ALA A 143 -18.23 -4.22 7.01
CA ALA A 143 -19.00 -4.68 8.16
C ALA A 143 -20.52 -4.65 7.92
N ARG A 144 -21.06 -3.58 7.32
CA ARG A 144 -22.49 -3.48 7.00
C ARG A 144 -22.95 -4.48 5.95
N ASN A 145 -22.08 -4.84 5.00
CA ASN A 145 -22.40 -5.75 3.90
C ASN A 145 -21.98 -7.20 4.16
N GLY A 146 -21.41 -7.51 5.33
CA GLY A 146 -20.93 -8.85 5.66
C GLY A 146 -19.74 -9.31 4.83
N VAL A 147 -18.97 -8.37 4.25
CA VAL A 147 -17.77 -8.66 3.47
C VAL A 147 -16.57 -8.78 4.41
N PRO A 148 -15.78 -9.86 4.38
CA PRO A 148 -14.59 -9.99 5.19
C PRO A 148 -13.51 -8.96 4.79
N ALA A 149 -12.94 -8.28 5.79
CA ALA A 149 -11.84 -7.33 5.62
C ALA A 149 -10.51 -7.91 6.13
N VAL A 150 -9.45 -7.72 5.34
CA VAL A 150 -8.10 -8.23 5.64
C VAL A 150 -7.11 -7.07 5.58
N ALA A 151 -6.32 -6.91 6.64
CA ALA A 151 -5.17 -6.02 6.69
C ALA A 151 -4.09 -6.58 5.76
N CYS A 152 -3.72 -5.81 4.75
CA CYS A 152 -2.82 -6.20 3.67
C CYS A 152 -1.70 -5.17 3.56
N ASP A 153 -0.75 -5.24 4.50
CA ASP A 153 0.46 -4.44 4.51
C ASP A 153 1.57 -5.16 5.27
N LEU A 154 2.80 -4.67 5.15
CA LEU A 154 3.97 -5.19 5.81
C LEU A 154 3.83 -5.11 7.34
N PRO A 155 4.24 -6.15 8.09
CA PRO A 155 4.22 -6.12 9.55
C PRO A 155 5.01 -4.95 10.12
N LEU A 156 4.53 -4.33 11.21
CA LEU A 156 5.19 -3.19 11.86
C LEU A 156 6.61 -3.50 12.31
N ALA A 157 6.88 -4.75 12.66
CA ALA A 157 8.19 -5.23 13.07
C ALA A 157 9.16 -5.52 11.91
N ASP A 158 8.73 -5.35 10.66
CA ASP A 158 9.56 -5.67 9.50
C ASP A 158 10.79 -4.76 9.40
N ARG A 159 11.94 -5.34 9.02
CA ARG A 159 13.21 -4.63 8.89
C ARG A 159 13.23 -3.63 7.76
N ALA A 160 12.37 -3.78 6.74
CA ALA A 160 12.25 -2.81 5.67
C ALA A 160 11.93 -1.43 6.23
N TRP A 161 11.11 -1.33 7.28
CA TRP A 161 10.80 -0.07 7.96
C TRP A 161 12.04 0.62 8.54
N VAL A 162 13.10 -0.13 8.89
CA VAL A 162 14.38 0.36 9.45
C VAL A 162 15.39 0.70 8.35
N ALA A 163 15.40 -0.06 7.26
CA ALA A 163 16.36 0.09 6.17
C ALA A 163 16.10 1.30 5.24
N GLY A 164 15.09 2.12 5.54
CA GLY A 164 14.85 3.45 4.94
C GLY A 164 15.22 4.62 5.87
N GLY A 165 15.88 4.35 7.01
CA GLY A 165 16.39 5.40 7.90
C GLY A 165 17.62 6.13 7.30
N PRO A 166 17.93 7.36 7.77
CA PRO A 166 18.98 8.23 7.23
C PRO A 166 20.41 7.67 7.26
N ASP A 167 20.64 6.50 7.88
CA ASP A 167 21.95 5.87 8.03
C ASP A 167 22.25 4.75 7.03
N THR A 168 21.47 4.63 5.94
CA THR A 168 21.93 3.83 4.80
C THR A 168 22.98 4.65 4.06
N PRO A 169 24.26 4.25 4.00
CA PRO A 169 25.27 5.03 3.30
C PRO A 169 24.90 5.09 1.83
N ALA A 170 24.42 6.26 1.41
CA ALA A 170 24.42 6.63 0.00
C ALA A 170 25.85 6.44 -0.50
N HIS A 171 26.02 5.58 -1.51
CA HIS A 171 27.30 5.46 -2.20
C HIS A 171 27.73 6.87 -2.63
N PRO A 172 28.92 7.37 -2.20
CA PRO A 172 29.37 8.67 -2.67
C PRO A 172 29.56 8.56 -4.20
N PRO A 173 29.06 9.52 -4.98
CA PRO A 173 29.33 9.53 -6.41
C PRO A 173 30.83 9.62 -6.63
N ALA A 174 31.36 8.79 -7.52
CA ALA A 174 32.76 8.82 -7.90
C ALA A 174 33.10 10.22 -8.46
N PRO A 175 34.16 10.88 -7.97
CA PRO A 175 34.53 12.21 -8.46
C PRO A 175 35.08 12.09 -9.88
N GLY A 176 34.38 12.68 -10.86
CA GLY A 176 34.86 12.80 -12.24
C GLY A 176 33.89 12.39 -13.36
N ALA A 177 32.64 12.03 -13.06
CA ALA A 177 31.62 11.91 -14.10
C ALA A 177 31.10 13.31 -14.45
N GLU A 178 31.70 13.94 -15.45
CA GLU A 178 31.13 15.11 -16.11
C GLU A 178 29.71 14.76 -16.58
N SER A 179 28.72 15.46 -16.02
CA SER A 179 27.32 15.30 -16.34
C SER A 179 27.06 15.64 -17.80
N ALA A 180 27.08 14.63 -18.67
CA ALA A 180 26.44 14.74 -19.96
C ALA A 180 24.91 14.72 -19.74
N PRO A 181 24.16 15.68 -20.32
CA PRO A 181 22.72 15.74 -20.12
C PRO A 181 22.07 14.47 -20.70
N VAL A 182 21.39 13.73 -19.83
CA VAL A 182 20.53 12.62 -20.24
C VAL A 182 19.27 13.22 -20.90
N PRO A 183 18.90 12.84 -22.12
CA PRO A 183 17.66 13.32 -22.73
C PRO A 183 16.47 12.82 -21.89
N GLY A 184 15.84 13.73 -21.13
CA GLY A 184 14.78 13.37 -20.18
C GLY A 184 14.70 14.22 -18.92
N GLU A 185 15.56 15.24 -18.74
CA GLU A 185 15.49 16.22 -17.65
C GLU A 185 14.31 17.21 -17.82
N GLY A 186 13.10 16.69 -17.99
CA GLY A 186 11.89 17.39 -17.60
C GLY A 186 11.76 17.28 -16.09
N HIS A 187 11.59 18.39 -15.39
CA HIS A 187 11.27 18.39 -13.97
C HIS A 187 10.03 17.50 -13.82
N GLY A 188 10.12 16.38 -13.07
CA GLY A 188 9.04 15.38 -12.98
C GLY A 188 7.67 16.02 -12.72
N LEU A 189 6.57 15.35 -13.10
CA LEU A 189 5.21 15.94 -13.07
C LEU A 189 4.92 16.71 -11.78
N SER A 190 5.29 16.17 -10.61
CA SER A 190 5.11 16.85 -9.33
C SER A 190 5.98 18.11 -9.20
N ALA A 191 7.22 18.11 -9.70
CA ALA A 191 8.07 19.30 -9.75
C ALA A 191 7.57 20.35 -10.76
N ALA A 192 7.03 19.94 -11.92
CA ALA A 192 6.41 20.84 -12.89
C ALA A 192 5.10 21.47 -12.37
N LEU A 193 4.33 20.72 -11.56
CA LEU A 193 3.14 21.25 -10.89
C LEU A 193 3.52 22.19 -9.74
N ARG A 194 4.52 21.84 -8.93
CA ARG A 194 5.08 22.68 -7.85
C ARG A 194 5.65 23.99 -8.36
N SER A 195 6.36 23.99 -9.49
CA SER A 195 6.95 25.23 -10.04
C SER A 195 5.91 26.26 -10.51
N ARG A 196 4.64 25.83 -10.66
CA ARG A 196 3.50 26.68 -11.01
C ARG A 196 2.59 26.98 -9.81
N LEU A 197 3.08 26.76 -8.59
CA LEU A 197 2.32 26.89 -7.35
C LEU A 197 3.01 27.79 -6.33
N THR A 198 2.18 28.44 -5.53
CA THR A 198 2.54 28.98 -4.21
C THR A 198 1.88 28.06 -3.17
N GLY A 199 2.53 26.97 -2.79
CA GLY A 199 1.95 25.89 -1.96
C GLY A 199 3.01 25.08 -1.20
N ARG A 200 2.57 24.18 -0.30
CA ARG A 200 3.46 23.30 0.49
C ARG A 200 3.88 22.09 -0.35
N ASP A 201 5.13 21.63 -0.17
CA ASP A 201 5.66 20.49 -0.90
C ASP A 201 4.84 19.19 -0.67
N GLY A 202 4.52 18.47 -1.77
CA GLY A 202 4.07 17.06 -1.75
C GLY A 202 2.58 16.80 -1.96
N ASP A 203 1.70 17.64 -1.40
CA ASP A 203 0.24 17.43 -1.42
C ASP A 203 -0.46 17.95 -2.71
N ASP A 204 0.24 18.79 -3.47
CA ASP A 204 -0.31 19.55 -4.59
C ASP A 204 -0.84 18.69 -5.76
N LEU A 205 -0.29 17.48 -5.95
CA LEU A 205 -0.65 16.60 -7.07
C LEU A 205 -2.04 15.98 -6.86
N TRP A 206 -2.27 15.36 -5.68
CA TRP A 206 -3.55 14.75 -5.34
C TRP A 206 -4.68 15.78 -5.34
N ASP A 207 -4.44 16.93 -4.68
CA ASP A 207 -5.45 17.98 -4.57
C ASP A 207 -5.84 18.51 -5.95
N ARG A 208 -4.89 18.61 -6.91
CA ARG A 208 -5.19 19.07 -8.27
C ARG A 208 -5.81 18.02 -9.17
N LEU A 209 -5.38 16.75 -9.08
CA LEU A 209 -5.84 15.72 -10.01
C LEU A 209 -7.11 15.02 -9.53
N VAL A 210 -7.32 14.94 -8.22
CA VAL A 210 -8.43 14.21 -7.61
C VAL A 210 -9.42 15.15 -6.95
N GLU A 211 -9.01 15.91 -5.92
CA GLU A 211 -9.95 16.68 -5.10
C GLU A 211 -10.59 17.85 -5.87
N ALA A 212 -9.81 18.60 -6.64
CA ALA A 212 -10.31 19.76 -7.38
C ALA A 212 -11.34 19.40 -8.45
N PHE A 213 -11.25 18.19 -9.03
CA PHE A 213 -12.17 17.69 -10.05
C PHE A 213 -13.28 16.81 -9.48
N ALA A 214 -13.28 16.55 -8.18
CA ALA A 214 -14.27 15.67 -7.58
C ALA A 214 -15.72 16.13 -7.66
N PRO A 215 -16.05 17.44 -7.47
CA PRO A 215 -17.44 17.88 -7.51
C PRO A 215 -18.11 17.55 -8.86
N GLY A 216 -19.16 16.72 -8.82
CA GLY A 216 -19.90 16.30 -10.01
C GLY A 216 -19.26 15.17 -10.82
N SER A 217 -18.08 14.69 -10.44
CA SER A 217 -17.45 13.54 -11.09
C SER A 217 -18.10 12.22 -10.67
N PRO A 218 -18.28 11.25 -11.58
CA PRO A 218 -18.74 9.92 -11.21
C PRO A 218 -17.67 9.17 -10.38
N PRO A 219 -18.07 8.24 -9.50
CA PRO A 219 -17.12 7.51 -8.64
C PRO A 219 -15.98 6.83 -9.40
N GLU A 220 -16.25 6.24 -10.57
CA GLU A 220 -15.24 5.59 -11.41
C GLU A 220 -14.18 6.58 -11.94
N ALA A 221 -14.56 7.83 -12.25
CA ALA A 221 -13.60 8.84 -12.68
C ALA A 221 -12.65 9.22 -11.53
N LEU A 222 -13.16 9.32 -10.30
CA LEU A 222 -12.36 9.55 -9.11
C LEU A 222 -11.37 8.40 -8.86
N ARG A 223 -11.84 7.15 -8.95
CA ARG A 223 -10.98 5.96 -8.85
C ARG A 223 -9.85 6.00 -9.88
N ARG A 224 -10.15 6.30 -11.14
CA ARG A 224 -9.15 6.39 -12.22
C ARG A 224 -8.13 7.49 -11.99
N ALA A 225 -8.58 8.68 -11.58
CA ALA A 225 -7.69 9.79 -11.24
C ALA A 225 -6.73 9.44 -10.09
N ALA A 226 -7.22 8.73 -9.06
CA ALA A 226 -6.40 8.26 -7.96
C ALA A 226 -5.35 7.21 -8.40
N LEU A 227 -5.74 6.24 -9.23
CA LEU A 227 -4.82 5.25 -9.80
C LEU A 227 -3.72 5.90 -10.67
N LEU A 228 -4.10 6.87 -11.52
CA LEU A 228 -3.17 7.62 -12.34
C LEU A 228 -2.18 8.42 -11.48
N THR A 229 -2.65 9.01 -10.38
CA THR A 229 -1.80 9.74 -9.43
C THR A 229 -0.76 8.80 -8.81
N GLY A 230 -1.17 7.63 -8.31
CA GLY A 230 -0.26 6.63 -7.75
C GLY A 230 0.77 6.14 -8.77
N TRP A 231 0.34 5.89 -10.01
CA TRP A 231 1.24 5.52 -11.10
C TRP A 231 2.26 6.62 -11.41
N ALA A 232 1.84 7.89 -11.48
CA ALA A 232 2.73 9.01 -11.74
C ALA A 232 3.79 9.17 -10.64
N LEU A 233 3.39 9.03 -9.37
CA LEU A 233 4.32 9.05 -8.23
C LEU A 233 5.34 7.91 -8.32
N ARG A 234 4.88 6.70 -8.70
CA ARG A 234 5.75 5.55 -8.90
C ARG A 234 6.79 5.80 -10.00
N CYS A 235 6.37 6.31 -11.15
CA CYS A 235 7.29 6.65 -12.25
C CYS A 235 8.29 7.75 -11.85
N GLU A 236 7.87 8.74 -11.06
CA GLU A 236 8.75 9.79 -10.57
C GLU A 236 9.80 9.25 -9.58
N ALA A 237 9.43 8.32 -8.70
CA ALA A 237 10.38 7.62 -7.83
C ALA A 237 11.41 6.82 -8.64
N GLU A 238 10.94 6.03 -9.62
CA GLU A 238 11.82 5.27 -10.52
C GLU A 238 12.81 6.18 -11.27
N ALA A 239 12.36 7.35 -11.73
CA ALA A 239 13.22 8.33 -12.41
C ALA A 239 14.25 9.02 -11.49
N ARG A 240 13.99 9.09 -10.17
CA ARG A 240 14.83 9.80 -9.19
C ARG A 240 15.87 8.94 -8.48
N GLY A 241 15.99 7.66 -8.83
CA GLY A 241 16.95 6.75 -8.20
C GLY A 241 16.39 5.38 -7.85
N GLY A 242 15.13 5.10 -8.21
CA GLY A 242 14.46 3.84 -7.90
C GLY A 242 13.39 4.01 -6.85
N VAL A 243 12.60 2.96 -6.65
CA VAL A 243 11.54 2.97 -5.63
C VAL A 243 12.09 2.37 -4.34
N GLU A 244 11.74 3.00 -3.21
CA GLU A 244 12.17 2.56 -1.90
C GLU A 244 11.84 1.09 -1.65
N ARG A 245 12.75 0.40 -0.96
CA ARG A 245 12.61 -1.04 -0.70
C ARG A 245 11.36 -1.37 0.10
N THR A 246 10.94 -0.46 0.99
CA THR A 246 9.69 -0.55 1.74
C THR A 246 8.49 -0.57 0.81
N ASP A 247 8.43 0.36 -0.13
CA ASP A 247 7.30 0.51 -1.05
C ASP A 247 7.22 -0.61 -2.09
N LEU A 248 8.28 -1.39 -2.25
CA LEU A 248 8.32 -2.61 -3.05
C LEU A 248 7.84 -3.85 -2.28
N ALA A 249 7.92 -3.83 -0.95
CA ALA A 249 7.63 -4.96 -0.08
C ALA A 249 6.19 -4.94 0.47
N ARG A 250 5.52 -3.79 0.38
CA ARG A 250 4.12 -3.56 0.74
C ARG A 250 3.23 -3.83 -0.46
#